data_AF-A0AAP5BEY6-F1
#
_entry.id   AF-A0AAP5BEY6-F1
#
_cell.length_a   1.000
_cell.length_b   1.000
_cell.length_c   1.000
_cell.angle_alpha   90.00
_cell.angle_beta   90.00
_cell.angle_gamma   90.00
#
_symmetry.space_group_name_H-M   'P 1'
#
loop_
_entity.id
_entity.type
_entity.pdbx_description
1 polymer ?
#
loop_
_entity_poly.entity_id
_entity_poly.type
_entity_poly.pdbx_seq_one_letter_code
_entity_poly.pdbx_strand_id
1 'polypeptide(L)'
;MLDIQQVIPLPEAEQYQVAVREKSLEQEAARESERDLTRYDLTIGDDAYPNLPKRRLIHAIVGEAFKQGVPVSAIESSVPWRGNLFLSADGDLDETGFENAIGGEQTRYFTADDELFHVDGKTYALSNQWGPRTLLAVDAILSHMPRADMIQYDATSGVADEVTYGTHVIRRRDTGTIEVEQDGVLQLPAKPALRELAAKLGVSLQNGSGKPLNSRALGAGVINAIRAL
;
A
#
# COMPACT_ATOMS: atom_id res chain seq x y z
N MET A 1 -5.31 -47.04 19.38
CA MET A 1 -5.94 -45.73 19.65
C MET A 1 -4.82 -44.73 19.83
N LEU A 2 -4.68 -43.79 18.92
CA LEU A 2 -3.70 -42.71 19.00
C LEU A 2 -4.47 -41.43 19.30
N ASP A 3 -4.29 -40.90 20.51
CA ASP A 3 -4.77 -39.57 20.88
C ASP A 3 -3.94 -38.53 20.12
N ILE A 4 -4.62 -37.72 19.31
CA ILE A 4 -4.04 -36.59 18.60
C ILE A 4 -4.39 -35.35 19.42
N GLN A 5 -3.41 -34.84 20.13
CA GLN A 5 -3.50 -33.60 20.89
C GLN A 5 -3.52 -32.43 19.89
N GLN A 6 -4.70 -31.87 19.62
CA GLN A 6 -4.84 -30.65 18.82
C GLN A 6 -4.28 -29.47 19.61
N VAL A 7 -3.20 -28.89 19.10
CA VAL A 7 -2.66 -27.61 19.57
C VAL A 7 -3.54 -26.50 19.00
N ILE A 8 -4.20 -25.74 19.86
CA ILE A 8 -4.94 -24.52 19.46
C ILE A 8 -3.88 -23.44 19.14
N PRO A 9 -3.87 -22.84 17.93
CA PRO A 9 -2.97 -21.74 17.66
C PRO A 9 -3.38 -20.50 18.47
N LEU A 10 -2.39 -19.83 19.08
CA LEU A 10 -2.58 -18.64 19.91
C LEU A 10 -2.89 -17.40 19.05
N PRO A 11 -3.89 -16.57 19.42
CA PRO A 11 -4.28 -15.35 18.71
C PRO A 11 -3.39 -14.15 19.09
N GLU A 12 -2.07 -14.34 19.15
CA GLU A 12 -1.14 -13.30 19.64
C GLU A 12 -0.81 -12.25 18.56
N ALA A 13 -1.02 -12.55 17.28
CA ALA A 13 -0.70 -11.64 16.17
C ALA A 13 -1.70 -10.47 16.04
N GLU A 14 -2.98 -10.69 16.32
CA GLU A 14 -4.01 -9.62 16.23
C GLU A 14 -3.82 -8.58 17.34
N GLN A 15 -3.52 -9.01 18.57
CA GLN A 15 -3.39 -8.11 19.71
C GLN A 15 -2.18 -7.18 19.60
N TYR A 16 -1.10 -7.62 18.95
CA TYR A 16 0.08 -6.80 18.74
C TYR A 16 -0.17 -5.67 17.73
N GLN A 17 -0.92 -5.95 16.66
CA GLN A 17 -1.29 -4.93 15.67
C GLN A 17 -2.21 -3.87 16.29
N VAL A 18 -3.13 -4.26 17.17
CA VAL A 18 -4.02 -3.34 17.89
C VAL A 18 -3.22 -2.44 18.85
N ALA A 19 -2.30 -3.01 19.64
CA ALA A 19 -1.54 -2.25 20.65
C ALA A 19 -0.57 -1.21 20.03
N VAL A 20 0.01 -1.50 18.86
CA VAL A 20 0.86 -0.53 18.14
C VAL A 20 0.02 0.61 17.55
N ARG A 21 -1.20 0.31 17.07
CA ARG A 21 -2.16 1.30 16.55
C ARG A 21 -2.74 2.21 17.64
N GLU A 22 -3.09 1.67 18.81
CA GLU A 22 -3.63 2.48 19.91
C GLU A 22 -2.58 3.48 20.42
N LYS A 23 -1.32 3.06 20.50
CA LYS A 23 -0.22 3.91 20.96
C LYS A 23 0.11 5.05 19.98
N SER A 24 -0.08 4.84 18.68
CA SER A 24 0.06 5.92 17.68
C SER A 24 -1.14 6.87 17.69
N LEU A 25 -2.37 6.36 17.84
CA LEU A 25 -3.58 7.18 17.98
C LEU A 25 -3.55 8.08 19.22
N GLU A 26 -3.02 7.59 20.36
CA GLU A 26 -2.84 8.40 21.58
C GLU A 26 -1.83 9.54 21.39
N GLN A 27 -0.77 9.32 20.60
CA GLN A 27 0.21 10.36 20.29
C GLN A 27 -0.34 11.40 19.30
N GLU A 28 -1.28 11.02 18.43
CA GLU A 28 -1.95 11.90 17.47
C GLU A 28 -3.02 12.80 18.12
N ALA A 29 -3.76 12.29 19.11
CA ALA A 29 -4.76 13.07 19.85
C ALA A 29 -4.17 14.27 20.61
N ALA A 30 -2.86 14.25 20.91
CA ALA A 30 -2.16 15.30 21.65
C ALA A 30 -1.73 16.52 20.78
N ARG A 31 -1.96 16.51 19.45
CA ARG A 31 -1.63 17.63 18.56
C ARG A 31 -2.88 18.23 17.94
N GLU A 32 -3.59 19.04 18.72
CA GLU A 32 -4.64 19.92 18.19
C GLU A 32 -4.02 20.98 17.24
N SER A 33 -4.22 20.75 15.93
CA SER A 33 -4.03 21.64 14.75
C SER A 33 -2.65 21.85 14.10
N GLU A 34 -2.46 21.31 12.88
CA GLU A 34 -2.07 22.02 11.62
C GLU A 34 -1.82 20.99 10.49
N ARG A 35 -2.87 20.63 9.72
CA ARG A 35 -2.84 19.71 8.55
C ARG A 35 -2.12 18.35 8.78
N ASP A 36 -2.89 17.27 8.93
CA ASP A 36 -2.38 15.89 8.91
C ASP A 36 -1.69 15.56 7.57
N LEU A 37 -0.36 15.53 7.59
CA LEU A 37 0.53 15.17 6.48
C LEU A 37 1.16 13.79 6.66
N THR A 38 0.62 12.97 7.58
CA THR A 38 1.15 11.64 7.87
C THR A 38 1.24 10.81 6.58
N ARG A 39 2.39 10.17 6.43
CA ARG A 39 2.71 9.25 5.33
C ARG A 39 2.64 7.82 5.85
N TYR A 40 2.38 6.89 4.96
CA TYR A 40 2.15 5.49 5.30
C TYR A 40 3.00 4.57 4.44
N ASP A 41 3.61 3.59 5.06
CA ASP A 41 4.24 2.47 4.39
C ASP A 41 3.22 1.35 4.28
N LEU A 42 2.85 0.97 3.06
CA LEU A 42 1.92 -0.12 2.79
C LEU A 42 2.69 -1.31 2.22
N THR A 43 2.37 -2.51 2.70
CA THR A 43 2.83 -3.78 2.14
C THR A 43 1.62 -4.60 1.71
N ILE A 44 1.66 -5.15 0.50
CA ILE A 44 0.66 -6.10 -0.01
C ILE A 44 1.43 -7.34 -0.49
N GLY A 45 1.33 -8.43 0.28
CA GLY A 45 2.15 -9.62 0.06
C GLY A 45 3.64 -9.29 0.15
N ASP A 46 4.36 -9.40 -0.97
CA ASP A 46 5.79 -9.08 -1.01
C ASP A 46 6.10 -7.65 -1.51
N ASP A 47 5.09 -6.96 -2.04
CA ASP A 47 5.25 -5.65 -2.66
C ASP A 47 5.13 -4.55 -1.63
N ALA A 48 6.06 -3.60 -1.69
CA ALA A 48 6.12 -2.47 -0.76
C ALA A 48 5.80 -1.17 -1.50
N TYR A 49 4.90 -0.40 -0.91
CA TYR A 49 4.45 0.92 -1.32
C TYR A 49 4.77 1.89 -0.18
N PRO A 50 6.04 2.33 -0.07
CA PRO A 50 6.48 3.23 0.99
C PRO A 50 5.96 4.65 0.82
N ASN A 51 5.93 5.41 1.92
CA ASN A 51 5.78 6.87 1.93
C ASN A 51 4.52 7.40 1.21
N LEU A 52 3.43 6.62 1.24
CA LEU A 52 2.17 6.99 0.62
C LEU A 52 1.49 8.12 1.39
N PRO A 53 1.01 9.18 0.72
CA PRO A 53 0.04 10.07 1.35
C PRO A 53 -1.26 9.30 1.63
N LYS A 54 -2.01 9.73 2.65
CA LYS A 54 -3.29 9.14 3.08
C LYS A 54 -4.26 8.82 1.93
N ARG A 55 -4.41 9.72 0.96
CA ARG A 55 -5.29 9.51 -0.22
C ARG A 55 -4.82 8.38 -1.15
N ARG A 56 -3.51 8.12 -1.22
CA ARG A 56 -2.93 7.02 -2.01
C ARG A 56 -2.97 5.71 -1.25
N LEU A 57 -2.84 5.74 0.08
CA LEU A 57 -3.06 4.55 0.92
C LEU A 57 -4.45 3.95 0.66
N ILE A 58 -5.51 4.75 0.82
CA ILE A 58 -6.88 4.26 0.62
C ILE A 58 -7.16 3.85 -0.82
N HIS A 59 -6.57 4.54 -1.81
CA HIS A 59 -6.67 4.14 -3.22
C HIS A 59 -6.06 2.74 -3.46
N ALA A 60 -4.85 2.50 -2.95
CA ALA A 60 -4.20 1.19 -3.05
C ALA A 60 -5.00 0.09 -2.32
N ILE A 61 -5.56 0.38 -1.14
CA ILE A 61 -6.42 -0.53 -0.39
C ILE A 61 -7.69 -0.87 -1.18
N VAL A 62 -8.37 0.12 -1.77
CA VAL A 62 -9.56 -0.12 -2.61
C VAL A 62 -9.22 -0.93 -3.85
N GLY A 63 -8.10 -0.63 -4.52
CA GLY A 63 -7.63 -1.41 -5.66
C GLY A 63 -7.35 -2.87 -5.30
N GLU A 64 -6.75 -3.11 -4.13
CA GLU A 64 -6.54 -4.46 -3.61
C GLU A 64 -7.86 -5.15 -3.23
N ALA A 65 -8.83 -4.42 -2.68
CA ALA A 65 -10.17 -4.93 -2.41
C ALA A 65 -10.82 -5.50 -3.67
N PHE A 66 -10.77 -4.75 -4.78
CA PHE A 66 -11.31 -5.19 -6.07
C PHE A 66 -10.57 -6.40 -6.63
N LYS A 67 -9.23 -6.45 -6.53
CA LYS A 67 -8.45 -7.63 -6.92
C LYS A 67 -8.84 -8.88 -6.13
N GLN A 68 -9.25 -8.72 -4.88
CA GLN A 68 -9.75 -9.81 -4.04
C GLN A 68 -11.26 -10.09 -4.21
N GLY A 69 -11.93 -9.41 -5.14
CA GLY A 69 -13.33 -9.64 -5.48
C GLY A 69 -14.32 -9.02 -4.49
N VAL A 70 -13.91 -8.03 -3.68
CA VAL A 70 -14.83 -7.28 -2.83
C VAL A 70 -15.75 -6.44 -3.73
N PRO A 71 -17.08 -6.57 -3.62
CA PRO A 71 -17.99 -5.82 -4.47
C PRO A 71 -18.00 -4.34 -4.12
N VAL A 72 -18.23 -3.48 -5.12
CA VAL A 72 -18.28 -2.02 -4.96
C VAL A 72 -19.22 -1.60 -3.81
N SER A 73 -20.39 -2.24 -3.72
CA SER A 73 -21.38 -1.97 -2.68
C SER A 73 -20.90 -2.27 -1.26
N ALA A 74 -20.02 -3.25 -1.05
CA ALA A 74 -19.44 -3.53 0.26
C ALA A 74 -18.44 -2.44 0.66
N ILE A 75 -17.65 -1.93 -0.29
CA ILE A 75 -16.74 -0.79 -0.07
C ILE A 75 -17.53 0.47 0.26
N GLU A 76 -18.60 0.76 -0.48
CA GLU A 76 -19.48 1.91 -0.18
C GLU A 76 -20.15 1.77 1.20
N SER A 77 -20.63 0.57 1.53
CA SER A 77 -21.24 0.26 2.83
C SER A 77 -20.27 0.34 4.00
N SER A 78 -18.95 0.22 3.73
CA SER A 78 -17.89 0.39 4.74
C SER A 78 -17.68 1.85 5.11
N VAL A 79 -18.15 2.80 4.28
CA VAL A 79 -17.94 4.24 4.44
C VAL A 79 -19.28 5.00 4.38
N PRO A 80 -20.29 4.64 5.19
CA PRO A 80 -21.65 5.20 5.09
C PRO A 80 -21.72 6.70 5.40
N TRP A 81 -20.67 7.25 6.01
CA TRP A 81 -20.55 8.69 6.30
C TRP A 81 -20.07 9.51 5.10
N ARG A 82 -19.82 8.90 3.93
CA ARG A 82 -19.45 9.61 2.70
C ARG A 82 -20.40 9.25 1.56
N GLY A 83 -20.90 10.28 0.88
CA GLY A 83 -21.49 10.15 -0.45
C GLY A 83 -20.44 10.31 -1.54
N ASN A 84 -20.78 9.90 -2.77
CA ASN A 84 -19.99 10.07 -3.98
C ASN A 84 -18.57 9.48 -3.87
N LEU A 85 -18.48 8.24 -3.39
CA LEU A 85 -17.19 7.56 -3.25
C LEU A 85 -16.55 7.28 -4.61
N PHE A 86 -17.37 6.86 -5.57
CA PHE A 86 -16.98 6.58 -6.93
C PHE A 86 -17.74 7.44 -7.94
N LEU A 87 -17.06 7.86 -8.99
CA LEU A 87 -17.68 8.07 -10.29
C LEU A 87 -17.58 6.76 -11.07
N SER A 88 -18.57 6.49 -11.92
CA SER A 88 -18.59 5.28 -12.74
C SER A 88 -19.09 5.55 -14.15
N ALA A 89 -18.57 4.80 -15.11
CA ALA A 89 -19.05 4.76 -16.48
C ALA A 89 -19.07 3.31 -16.97
N ASP A 90 -19.95 3.03 -17.94
CA ASP A 90 -20.02 1.71 -18.57
C ASP A 90 -18.84 1.48 -19.50
N GLY A 91 -18.33 0.24 -19.51
CA GLY A 91 -17.19 -0.18 -20.31
C GLY A 91 -15.86 -0.12 -19.56
N ASP A 92 -14.85 -0.74 -20.16
CA ASP A 92 -13.46 -0.64 -19.73
C ASP A 92 -12.80 0.53 -20.48
N LEU A 93 -12.75 1.69 -19.81
CA LEU A 93 -12.34 2.96 -20.39
C LEU A 93 -10.95 3.35 -19.89
N ASP A 94 -10.18 3.98 -20.77
CA ASP A 94 -8.99 4.76 -20.42
C ASP A 94 -9.40 6.13 -19.86
N GLU A 95 -8.44 6.93 -19.40
CA GLU A 95 -8.60 8.28 -18.84
C GLU A 95 -9.45 9.16 -19.75
N THR A 96 -9.09 9.24 -21.03
CA THR A 96 -9.82 10.09 -22.00
C THR A 96 -11.24 9.59 -22.22
N GLY A 97 -11.44 8.28 -22.36
CA GLY A 97 -12.77 7.68 -22.53
C GLY A 97 -13.65 7.91 -21.30
N PHE A 98 -13.07 7.75 -20.11
CA PHE A 98 -13.77 7.92 -18.84
C PHE A 98 -14.18 9.38 -18.61
N GLU A 99 -13.29 10.33 -18.84
CA GLU A 99 -13.59 11.77 -18.75
C GLU A 99 -14.72 12.17 -19.70
N ASN A 100 -14.69 11.69 -20.94
CA ASN A 100 -15.78 11.95 -21.88
C ASN A 100 -17.11 11.37 -21.39
N ALA A 101 -17.10 10.16 -20.83
CA ALA A 101 -18.31 9.49 -20.35
C ALA A 101 -18.94 10.18 -19.13
N ILE A 102 -18.13 10.78 -18.25
CA ILE A 102 -18.60 11.50 -17.05
C ILE A 102 -18.83 13.00 -17.28
N GLY A 103 -18.63 13.49 -18.51
CA GLY A 103 -18.92 14.87 -18.89
C GLY A 103 -17.80 15.89 -18.64
N GLY A 104 -16.54 15.44 -18.61
CA GLY A 104 -15.33 16.26 -18.52
C GLY A 104 -14.41 15.90 -17.35
N GLU A 105 -13.36 16.70 -17.18
CA GLU A 105 -12.34 16.53 -16.14
C GLU A 105 -12.94 16.58 -14.72
N GLN A 106 -12.54 15.64 -13.86
CA GLN A 106 -13.03 15.51 -12.50
C GLN A 106 -11.88 15.55 -11.47
N THR A 107 -11.34 16.73 -11.23
CA THR A 107 -10.20 16.97 -10.32
C THR A 107 -10.34 16.45 -8.87
N ARG A 108 -11.55 16.10 -8.44
CA ARG A 108 -11.83 15.54 -7.10
C ARG A 108 -11.80 14.00 -7.06
N TYR A 109 -11.46 13.37 -8.17
CA TYR A 109 -11.34 11.92 -8.32
C TYR A 109 -9.96 11.56 -8.88
N PHE A 110 -9.60 10.30 -8.76
CA PHE A 110 -8.44 9.72 -9.41
C PHE A 110 -8.85 9.21 -10.79
N THR A 111 -8.45 9.90 -11.85
CA THR A 111 -8.92 9.66 -13.22
C THR A 111 -7.81 9.28 -14.20
N ALA A 112 -6.54 9.29 -13.77
CA ALA A 112 -5.44 8.85 -14.63
C ALA A 112 -5.54 7.36 -14.95
N ASP A 113 -4.99 6.95 -16.10
CA ASP A 113 -5.06 5.56 -16.59
C ASP A 113 -4.67 4.50 -15.55
N ASP A 114 -3.62 4.75 -14.77
CA ASP A 114 -3.09 3.83 -13.76
C ASP A 114 -3.84 3.92 -12.41
N GLU A 115 -4.80 4.83 -12.29
CA GLU A 115 -5.60 5.03 -11.10
C GLU A 115 -7.06 4.58 -11.22
N LEU A 116 -7.54 4.34 -12.44
CA LEU A 116 -8.88 3.83 -12.70
C LEU A 116 -9.01 2.36 -12.30
N PHE A 117 -10.20 1.98 -11.84
CA PHE A 117 -10.53 0.59 -11.51
C PHE A 117 -11.52 0.03 -12.52
N HIS A 118 -11.23 -1.14 -13.07
CA HIS A 118 -12.11 -1.85 -14.00
C HIS A 118 -12.72 -3.06 -13.30
N VAL A 119 -14.03 -3.02 -13.08
CA VAL A 119 -14.76 -4.04 -12.31
C VAL A 119 -16.08 -4.34 -13.01
N ASP A 120 -16.31 -5.60 -13.35
CA ASP A 120 -17.55 -6.10 -13.96
C ASP A 120 -18.01 -5.30 -15.21
N GLY A 121 -17.06 -4.94 -16.08
CA GLY A 121 -17.32 -4.20 -17.32
C GLY A 121 -17.72 -2.74 -17.11
N LYS A 122 -17.40 -2.18 -15.94
CA LYS A 122 -17.53 -0.75 -15.60
C LYS A 122 -16.19 -0.21 -15.15
N THR A 123 -15.96 1.05 -15.47
CA THR A 123 -14.81 1.82 -14.99
C THR A 123 -15.22 2.68 -13.81
N TYR A 124 -14.39 2.72 -12.77
CA TYR A 124 -14.62 3.47 -11.54
C TYR A 124 -13.43 4.37 -11.22
N ALA A 125 -13.73 5.62 -10.88
CA ALA A 125 -12.77 6.58 -10.33
C ALA A 125 -13.09 6.85 -8.86
N LEU A 126 -12.13 6.62 -7.97
CA LEU A 126 -12.28 6.87 -6.54
C LEU A 126 -12.08 8.36 -6.22
N SER A 127 -12.88 8.91 -5.30
CA SER A 127 -12.64 10.27 -4.81
C SER A 127 -11.23 10.41 -4.22
N ASN A 128 -10.55 11.51 -4.52
CA ASN A 128 -9.24 11.84 -3.93
C ASN A 128 -9.37 12.73 -2.67
N GLN A 129 -10.60 13.12 -2.33
CA GLN A 129 -10.92 13.94 -1.16
C GLN A 129 -11.13 13.02 0.03
N TRP A 130 -10.23 13.00 1.01
CA TRP A 130 -10.32 12.09 2.16
C TRP A 130 -10.04 12.85 3.47
N GLY A 131 -10.80 12.53 4.52
CA GLY A 131 -10.82 13.29 5.78
C GLY A 131 -10.10 12.60 6.94
N PRO A 132 -10.40 13.00 8.20
CA PRO A 132 -9.83 12.36 9.39
C PRO A 132 -10.24 10.88 9.56
N ARG A 133 -11.40 10.48 9.04
CA ARG A 133 -11.92 9.10 9.14
C ARG A 133 -11.36 8.14 8.09
N THR A 134 -10.27 8.47 7.40
CA THR A 134 -9.74 7.58 6.34
C THR A 134 -9.20 6.26 6.90
N LEU A 135 -8.50 6.28 8.03
CA LEU A 135 -7.98 5.04 8.62
C LEU A 135 -9.11 4.12 9.07
N LEU A 136 -10.20 4.68 9.60
CA LEU A 136 -11.42 3.94 9.87
C LEU A 136 -12.01 3.31 8.60
N ALA A 137 -11.98 4.02 7.46
CA ALA A 137 -12.41 3.46 6.18
C ALA A 137 -11.47 2.34 5.70
N VAL A 138 -10.14 2.49 5.86
CA VAL A 138 -9.17 1.45 5.52
C VAL A 138 -9.46 0.17 6.32
N ASP A 139 -9.60 0.27 7.64
CA ASP A 139 -9.86 -0.89 8.51
C ASP A 139 -11.22 -1.54 8.22
N ALA A 140 -12.26 -0.74 7.95
CA ALA A 140 -13.57 -1.25 7.57
C ALA A 140 -13.52 -2.02 6.24
N ILE A 141 -12.83 -1.50 5.22
CA ILE A 141 -12.68 -2.17 3.92
C ILE A 141 -11.84 -3.44 4.05
N LEU A 142 -10.74 -3.41 4.82
CA LEU A 142 -9.91 -4.60 5.09
C LEU A 142 -10.73 -5.73 5.73
N SER A 143 -11.71 -5.41 6.57
CA SER A 143 -12.58 -6.40 7.21
C SER A 143 -13.46 -7.20 6.23
N HIS A 144 -13.60 -6.72 4.99
CA HIS A 144 -14.29 -7.43 3.91
C HIS A 144 -13.36 -8.25 3.00
N MET A 145 -12.04 -8.14 3.17
CA MET A 145 -11.07 -8.79 2.30
C MET A 145 -10.75 -10.22 2.75
N PRO A 146 -10.85 -11.22 1.86
CA PRO A 146 -10.50 -12.61 2.17
C PRO A 146 -9.04 -12.82 2.59
N ARG A 147 -8.12 -11.98 2.13
CA ARG A 147 -6.68 -12.08 2.39
C ARG A 147 -6.13 -10.81 3.03
N ALA A 148 -6.87 -10.25 3.99
CA ALA A 148 -6.43 -9.06 4.72
C ALA A 148 -5.10 -9.27 5.48
N ASP A 149 -4.77 -10.52 5.83
CA ASP A 149 -3.53 -10.92 6.50
C ASP A 149 -2.25 -10.60 5.70
N MET A 150 -2.38 -10.50 4.37
CA MET A 150 -1.27 -10.13 3.49
C MET A 150 -1.05 -8.62 3.37
N ILE A 151 -1.92 -7.81 3.99
CA ILE A 151 -1.91 -6.36 3.89
C ILE A 151 -1.51 -5.77 5.24
N GLN A 152 -0.46 -4.96 5.22
CA GLN A 152 0.04 -4.28 6.41
C GLN A 152 0.31 -2.83 6.07
N TYR A 153 -0.08 -1.91 6.96
CA TYR A 153 0.27 -0.51 6.81
C TYR A 153 0.65 0.08 8.17
N ASP A 154 1.64 0.97 8.16
CA ASP A 154 2.11 1.70 9.32
C ASP A 154 2.44 3.15 8.93
N ALA A 155 2.45 4.06 9.89
CA ALA A 155 2.97 5.41 9.65
C ALA A 155 4.45 5.32 9.23
N THR A 156 4.81 6.02 8.15
CA THR A 156 6.19 6.07 7.65
C THR A 156 7.11 6.65 8.72
N SER A 157 8.17 5.90 9.03
CA SER A 157 9.15 6.28 10.05
C SER A 157 10.34 7.07 9.47
N GLY A 158 11.33 7.37 10.33
CA GLY A 158 12.59 7.94 9.89
C GLY A 158 13.36 7.03 8.93
N VAL A 159 14.37 7.60 8.27
CA VAL A 159 15.30 6.88 7.40
C VAL A 159 16.44 6.33 8.27
N ALA A 160 16.58 5.01 8.31
CA ALA A 160 17.64 4.30 9.00
C ALA A 160 18.90 4.14 8.14
N ASP A 161 18.74 4.07 6.82
CA ASP A 161 19.83 3.90 5.87
C ASP A 161 19.47 4.53 4.51
N GLU A 162 20.47 5.06 3.81
CA GLU A 162 20.34 5.64 2.48
C GLU A 162 21.62 5.40 1.67
N VAL A 163 21.46 5.00 0.41
CA VAL A 163 22.56 4.87 -0.56
C VAL A 163 22.10 5.37 -1.92
N THR A 164 23.08 5.82 -2.73
CA THR A 164 22.84 6.28 -4.09
C THR A 164 23.61 5.42 -5.08
N TYR A 165 22.97 5.00 -6.18
CA TYR A 165 23.60 4.25 -7.26
C TYR A 165 23.08 4.71 -8.62
N GLY A 166 23.95 5.40 -9.38
CA GLY A 166 23.55 6.04 -10.63
C GLY A 166 22.46 7.09 -10.37
N THR A 167 21.31 6.95 -11.04
CA THR A 167 20.13 7.80 -10.86
C THR A 167 19.18 7.32 -9.75
N HIS A 168 19.55 6.26 -9.03
CA HIS A 168 18.71 5.67 -8.00
C HIS A 168 19.12 6.13 -6.61
N VAL A 169 18.15 6.46 -5.77
CA VAL A 169 18.31 6.62 -4.32
C VAL A 169 17.52 5.53 -3.63
N ILE A 170 18.18 4.73 -2.80
CA ILE A 170 17.57 3.62 -2.08
C ILE A 170 17.61 3.94 -0.60
N ARG A 171 16.44 3.99 0.05
CA ARG A 171 16.32 4.25 1.50
C ARG A 171 15.72 3.06 2.21
N ARG A 172 16.23 2.77 3.40
CA ARG A 172 15.59 1.86 4.36
C ARG A 172 15.06 2.67 5.53
N ARG A 173 13.78 2.52 5.82
CA ARG A 173 13.12 3.11 6.99
C ARG A 173 13.50 2.38 8.28
N ASP A 174 13.28 3.00 9.44
CA ASP A 174 13.47 2.36 10.75
C ASP A 174 12.66 1.06 10.91
N THR A 175 11.48 0.99 10.27
CA THR A 175 10.63 -0.21 10.20
C THR A 175 11.16 -1.30 9.27
N GLY A 176 12.24 -1.03 8.52
CA GLY A 176 12.81 -1.92 7.51
C GLY A 176 12.13 -1.84 6.13
N THR A 177 11.10 -1.00 5.95
CA THR A 177 10.52 -0.71 4.63
C THR A 177 11.56 -0.09 3.70
N ILE A 178 11.51 -0.46 2.43
CA ILE A 178 12.47 -0.02 1.41
C ILE A 178 11.80 0.92 0.41
N GLU A 179 12.44 2.06 0.19
CA GLU A 179 12.14 3.03 -0.86
C GLU A 179 13.17 2.95 -1.96
N VAL A 180 12.70 3.11 -3.19
CA VAL A 180 13.54 3.34 -4.34
C VAL A 180 13.01 4.55 -5.07
N GLU A 181 13.83 5.59 -5.17
CA GLU A 181 13.62 6.69 -6.11
C GLU A 181 14.51 6.47 -7.32
N GLN A 182 14.00 6.77 -8.51
CA GLN A 182 14.75 6.81 -9.75
C GLN A 182 14.45 8.15 -10.42
N ASP A 183 15.50 8.91 -10.74
CA ASP A 183 15.37 10.24 -11.36
C ASP A 183 14.44 11.19 -10.58
N GLY A 184 14.47 11.08 -9.24
CA GLY A 184 13.63 11.86 -8.33
C GLY A 184 12.18 11.39 -8.21
N VAL A 185 11.80 10.29 -8.88
CA VAL A 185 10.46 9.71 -8.84
C VAL A 185 10.46 8.46 -7.96
N LEU A 186 9.60 8.45 -6.94
CA LEU A 186 9.40 7.29 -6.07
C LEU A 186 8.76 6.13 -6.86
N GLN A 187 9.39 4.96 -6.82
CA GLN A 187 8.95 3.76 -7.53
C GLN A 187 7.95 2.97 -6.67
N LEU A 188 6.72 2.84 -7.17
CA LEU A 188 5.62 2.20 -6.46
C LEU A 188 4.98 1.12 -7.35
N PRO A 189 5.12 -0.18 -7.03
CA PRO A 189 5.85 -0.74 -5.89
C PRO A 189 7.37 -0.66 -6.05
N ALA A 190 8.11 -0.75 -4.94
CA ALA A 190 9.58 -0.68 -4.96
C ALA A 190 10.27 -1.94 -5.55
N LYS A 191 9.58 -3.10 -5.50
CA LYS A 191 10.18 -4.42 -5.81
C LYS A 191 10.75 -4.55 -7.23
N PRO A 192 10.08 -4.08 -8.30
CA PRO A 192 10.63 -4.15 -9.66
C PRO A 192 11.96 -3.42 -9.81
N ALA A 193 12.05 -2.18 -9.31
CA ALA A 193 13.29 -1.40 -9.34
C ALA A 193 14.41 -2.06 -8.52
N LEU A 194 14.08 -2.64 -7.36
CA LEU A 194 15.05 -3.42 -6.57
C LEU A 194 15.58 -4.64 -7.31
N ARG A 195 14.75 -5.34 -8.08
CA ARG A 195 15.19 -6.50 -8.89
C ARG A 195 16.15 -6.08 -9.98
N GLU A 196 15.90 -4.94 -10.63
CA GLU A 196 16.81 -4.38 -11.63
C GLU A 196 18.17 -4.03 -11.02
N LEU A 197 18.17 -3.33 -9.88
CA LEU A 197 19.39 -2.98 -9.16
C LEU A 197 20.15 -4.23 -8.69
N ALA A 198 19.43 -5.22 -8.16
CA ALA A 198 20.03 -6.48 -7.72
C ALA A 198 20.71 -7.21 -8.88
N ALA A 199 20.08 -7.27 -10.06
CA ALA A 199 20.68 -7.86 -11.26
C ALA A 199 21.97 -7.13 -11.68
N LYS A 200 21.98 -5.79 -11.65
CA LYS A 200 23.16 -4.97 -11.96
C LYS A 200 24.31 -5.17 -10.97
N LEU A 201 23.99 -5.37 -9.69
CA LEU A 201 24.95 -5.48 -8.60
C LEU A 201 25.35 -6.93 -8.26
N GLY A 202 24.80 -7.92 -8.96
CA GLY A 202 25.06 -9.34 -8.69
C GLY A 202 24.45 -9.85 -7.38
N VAL A 203 23.40 -9.20 -6.87
CA VAL A 203 22.68 -9.62 -5.66
C VAL A 203 21.66 -10.70 -6.01
N SER A 204 21.67 -11.82 -5.27
CA SER A 204 20.71 -12.92 -5.46
C SER A 204 19.26 -12.45 -5.24
N LEU A 205 18.36 -12.86 -6.13
CA LEU A 205 16.91 -12.64 -6.00
C LEU A 205 16.23 -13.66 -5.07
N GLN A 206 16.96 -14.68 -4.63
CA GLN A 206 16.48 -15.77 -3.79
C GLN A 206 17.28 -15.88 -2.50
N ASN A 207 16.63 -16.31 -1.42
CA ASN A 207 17.30 -16.65 -0.17
C ASN A 207 18.05 -18.01 -0.27
N GLY A 208 18.76 -18.38 0.79
CA GLY A 208 19.49 -19.66 0.86
C GLY A 208 18.62 -20.93 0.74
N SER A 209 17.29 -20.81 0.85
CA SER A 209 16.32 -21.90 0.62
C SER A 209 15.72 -21.91 -0.79
N GLY A 210 16.15 -21.00 -1.68
CA GLY A 210 15.63 -20.88 -3.05
C GLY A 210 14.30 -20.12 -3.18
N LYS A 211 13.77 -19.53 -2.09
CA LYS A 211 12.56 -18.72 -2.16
C LYS A 211 12.90 -17.28 -2.59
N PRO A 212 12.05 -16.63 -3.41
CA PRO A 212 12.24 -15.22 -3.77
C PRO A 212 12.34 -14.32 -2.53
N LEU A 213 13.22 -13.32 -2.60
CA LEU A 213 13.29 -12.28 -1.58
C LEU A 213 12.10 -11.32 -1.71
N ASN A 214 11.54 -10.92 -0.57
CA ASN A 214 10.61 -9.79 -0.50
C ASN A 214 11.36 -8.46 -0.65
N SER A 215 10.60 -7.36 -0.80
CA SER A 215 11.18 -6.02 -1.00
C SER A 215 12.16 -5.63 0.12
N ARG A 216 11.87 -5.97 1.38
CA ARG A 216 12.72 -5.64 2.54
C ARG A 216 14.07 -6.35 2.48
N ALA A 217 14.07 -7.67 2.30
CA ALA A 217 15.29 -8.47 2.27
C ALA A 217 16.13 -8.19 1.01
N LEU A 218 15.48 -8.02 -0.15
CA LEU A 218 16.15 -7.66 -1.39
C LEU A 218 16.80 -6.27 -1.29
N GLY A 219 16.07 -5.29 -0.75
CA GLY A 219 16.59 -3.94 -0.56
C GLY A 219 17.77 -3.87 0.39
N ALA A 220 17.75 -4.62 1.50
CA ALA A 220 18.90 -4.72 2.39
C ALA A 220 20.14 -5.32 1.67
N GLY A 221 19.94 -6.34 0.83
CA GLY A 221 21.01 -6.90 0.00
C GLY A 221 21.59 -5.91 -0.99
N VAL A 222 20.73 -5.15 -1.69
CA VAL A 222 21.13 -4.09 -2.62
C VAL A 222 21.92 -2.98 -1.92
N ILE A 223 21.43 -2.49 -0.77
CA ILE A 223 22.12 -1.46 0.02
C ILE A 223 23.53 -1.92 0.42
N ASN A 224 23.65 -3.15 0.91
CA ASN A 224 24.94 -3.72 1.31
C ASN A 224 25.89 -3.85 0.10
N ALA A 225 25.39 -4.27 -1.06
CA ALA A 225 26.19 -4.38 -2.27
C ALA A 225 26.71 -3.02 -2.76
N ILE A 226 25.87 -1.98 -2.73
CA ILE A 226 26.28 -0.62 -3.12
C ILE A 226 27.37 -0.08 -2.19
N ARG A 227 27.26 -0.32 -0.88
CA ARG A 227 28.27 0.10 0.11
C ARG A 227 29.62 -0.63 -0.02
N ALA A 228 29.63 -1.77 -0.71
CA ALA A 228 30.83 -2.58 -0.92
C ALA A 228 31.57 -2.24 -2.23
N LEU A 229 31.04 -1.32 -3.04
CA LEU A 229 31.71 -0.76 -4.22
C LEU A 229 32.80 0.23 -3.82
#